data_AF-A0A8H2JJE1-F1
#
_entry.id   AF-A0A8H2JJE1-F1
#
_cell.length_a   1.000
_cell.length_b   1.000
_cell.length_c   1.000
_cell.angle_alpha   90.00
_cell.angle_beta   90.00
_cell.angle_gamma   90.00
#
_symmetry.space_group_name_H-M   'P 1'
#
loop_
_entity.id
_entity.type
_entity.pdbx_description
1 polymer ?
#
loop_
_entity_poly.entity_id
_entity_poly.type
_entity_poly.pdbx_seq_one_letter_code
_entity_poly.pdbx_strand_id
1 'polypeptide(L)'
;MKSDTCFGKMSGEPLSVYFDEEEAQSAAEYSKEIYNNELSPYKCNKCDFWHLSPKSRLTPSEKCQRCTAGDGSYKDTYRTNKEANTRADIIFNEQGINLRIYKCKYSAGWHLTKSHY
;
A
#
# COMPACT_ATOMS: atom_id res chain seq x y z
N MET A 1 13.44 16.94 -2.94
CA MET A 1 12.52 17.80 -3.73
C MET A 1 11.07 17.42 -3.44
N LYS A 2 10.07 18.25 -3.80
CA LYS A 2 8.64 17.88 -3.72
C LYS A 2 8.08 17.55 -5.10
N SER A 3 7.13 16.63 -5.17
CA SER A 3 6.55 16.17 -6.44
C SER A 3 5.41 17.08 -6.90
N ASP A 4 5.41 17.46 -8.17
CA ASP A 4 4.28 18.18 -8.78
C ASP A 4 3.14 17.25 -9.21
N THR A 5 3.38 15.94 -9.23
CA THR A 5 2.44 14.94 -9.78
C THR A 5 1.95 13.92 -8.76
N CYS A 6 2.67 13.74 -7.65
CA CYS A 6 2.40 12.72 -6.64
C CYS A 6 2.08 13.38 -5.30
N PHE A 7 0.88 13.09 -4.79
CA PHE A 7 0.35 13.69 -3.58
C PHE A 7 -0.06 12.59 -2.58
N GLY A 8 0.13 12.86 -1.30
CA GLY A 8 -0.31 11.97 -0.24
C GLY A 8 -1.83 11.83 -0.27
N LYS A 9 -2.35 10.59 -0.36
CA LYS A 9 -3.80 10.33 -0.47
C LYS A 9 -4.63 10.94 0.68
N MET A 10 -4.03 11.04 1.86
CA MET A 10 -4.69 11.58 3.06
C MET A 10 -4.37 13.05 3.31
N SER A 11 -3.10 13.45 3.15
CA SER A 11 -2.67 14.82 3.47
C SER A 11 -2.95 15.80 2.33
N GLY A 12 -3.09 15.32 1.09
CA GLY A 12 -3.11 16.17 -0.11
C GLY A 12 -1.78 16.84 -0.41
N GLU A 13 -0.76 16.61 0.41
CA GLU A 13 0.54 17.28 0.28
C GLU A 13 1.42 16.61 -0.78
N PRO A 14 2.26 17.37 -1.48
CA PRO A 14 3.30 16.84 -2.37
C PRO A 14 4.20 15.81 -1.68
N LEU A 15 4.34 14.65 -2.30
CA LEU A 15 5.29 13.63 -1.84
C LEU A 15 6.73 14.13 -2.04
N SER A 16 7.61 13.75 -1.12
CA SER A 16 9.05 13.95 -1.32
C SER A 16 9.55 13.04 -2.45
N VAL A 17 10.43 13.59 -3.29
CA VAL A 17 11.01 12.96 -4.47
C VAL A 17 12.50 12.76 -4.25
N TYR A 18 12.98 11.57 -4.61
CA TYR A 18 14.37 11.16 -4.62
C TYR A 18 14.71 10.55 -5.98
N PHE A 19 15.93 10.79 -6.47
CA PHE A 19 16.33 10.39 -7.83
C PHE A 19 16.70 8.91 -7.93
N ASP A 20 17.29 8.38 -6.87
CA ASP A 20 17.71 6.99 -6.78
C ASP A 20 17.31 6.35 -5.43
N GLU A 21 17.53 5.04 -5.37
CA GLU A 21 17.19 4.23 -4.20
C GLU A 21 18.03 4.59 -2.98
N GLU A 22 19.30 4.94 -3.18
CA GLU A 22 20.25 5.23 -2.10
C GLU A 22 19.89 6.52 -1.38
N GLU A 23 19.52 7.55 -2.12
CA GLU A 23 19.02 8.83 -1.59
C GLU A 23 17.72 8.62 -0.79
N ALA A 24 16.80 7.81 -1.34
CA ALA A 24 15.54 7.50 -0.67
C ALA A 24 15.77 6.67 0.61
N GLN A 25 16.69 5.70 0.57
CA GLN A 25 17.06 4.87 1.70
C GLN A 25 17.67 5.71 2.82
N SER A 26 18.62 6.58 2.48
CA SER A 26 19.22 7.54 3.43
C SER A 26 18.17 8.41 4.10
N ALA A 27 17.18 8.90 3.34
CA ALA A 27 16.09 9.69 3.89
C ALA A 27 15.14 8.88 4.81
N ALA A 28 14.89 7.60 4.49
CA ALA A 28 14.11 6.72 5.34
C ALA A 28 14.82 6.43 6.67
N GLU A 29 16.13 6.21 6.64
CA GLU A 29 16.97 6.02 7.82
C GLU A 29 16.99 7.26 8.71
N TYR A 30 17.25 8.44 8.12
CA TYR A 30 17.17 9.72 8.84
C TYR A 30 15.80 9.91 9.51
N SER A 31 14.71 9.65 8.79
CA SER A 31 13.35 9.75 9.33
C SER A 31 13.11 8.81 10.52
N LYS A 32 13.67 7.60 10.46
CA LYS A 32 13.61 6.65 11.56
C LYS A 32 14.41 7.12 12.77
N GLU A 33 15.63 7.60 12.57
CA GLU A 33 16.49 8.02 13.68
C GLU A 33 15.99 9.28 14.39
N ILE A 34 15.52 10.27 13.61
CA ILE A 34 15.16 11.58 14.13
C ILE A 34 13.70 11.65 14.59
N TYR A 35 12.79 11.01 13.86
CA TYR A 35 11.35 11.12 14.10
C TYR A 35 10.70 9.80 14.53
N ASN A 36 11.48 8.72 14.69
CA ASN A 36 10.98 7.36 14.93
C ASN A 36 9.89 6.94 13.93
N ASN A 37 9.98 7.44 12.70
CA ASN A 37 9.02 7.19 11.65
C ASN A 37 9.60 6.18 10.66
N GLU A 38 9.15 4.93 10.76
CA GLU A 38 9.61 3.85 9.90
C GLU A 38 8.99 3.93 8.50
N LEU A 39 9.78 4.48 7.58
CA LEU A 39 9.46 4.58 6.17
C LEU A 39 10.21 3.50 5.38
N SER A 40 9.68 3.19 4.19
CA SER A 40 10.35 2.35 3.19
C SER A 40 10.29 3.03 1.83
N PRO A 41 11.42 3.04 1.09
CA PRO A 41 11.46 3.56 -0.26
C PRO A 41 10.70 2.65 -1.23
N TYR A 42 10.11 3.27 -2.26
CA TYR A 42 9.53 2.56 -3.40
C TYR A 42 9.65 3.40 -4.67
N LYS A 43 9.89 2.73 -5.81
CA LYS A 43 9.89 3.37 -7.12
C LYS A 43 8.45 3.61 -7.59
N CYS A 44 8.14 4.85 -7.97
CA CYS A 44 6.81 5.22 -8.41
C CYS A 44 6.61 4.92 -9.89
N ASN A 45 5.59 4.14 -10.23
CA ASN A 45 5.25 3.86 -11.63
C ASN A 45 4.63 5.05 -12.38
N LYS A 46 4.26 6.15 -11.68
CA LYS A 46 3.63 7.33 -12.28
C LYS A 46 4.65 8.38 -12.72
N CYS A 47 5.67 8.62 -11.91
CA CYS A 47 6.66 9.67 -12.15
C CYS A 47 8.09 9.15 -12.25
N ASP A 48 8.31 7.84 -12.17
CA ASP A 48 9.60 7.14 -12.22
C ASP A 48 10.62 7.48 -11.13
N PHE A 49 10.29 8.40 -10.23
CA PHE A 49 11.10 8.73 -9.05
C PHE A 49 10.81 7.84 -7.84
N TRP A 50 11.69 7.96 -6.84
CA TRP A 50 11.54 7.28 -5.56
C TRP A 50 10.76 8.13 -4.55
N HIS A 51 9.90 7.46 -3.80
CA HIS A 51 9.10 8.03 -2.72
C HIS A 51 9.21 7.18 -1.46
N LEU A 52 8.79 7.74 -0.34
CA LEU A 52 8.72 7.04 0.94
C LEU A 52 7.27 6.72 1.29
N SER A 53 7.03 5.49 1.76
CA SER A 53 5.76 5.08 2.35
C SER A 53 6.00 4.56 3.77
N PRO A 54 5.13 4.84 4.74
CA PRO A 54 5.18 4.19 6.04
C PRO A 54 5.20 2.66 5.87
N LYS A 55 6.09 1.97 6.59
CA LYS A 55 6.18 0.50 6.54
C LYS A 55 4.88 -0.17 6.94
N SER A 56 4.13 0.44 7.86
CA SER A 56 2.80 -0.01 8.26
C SER A 56 1.80 -0.06 7.10
N ARG A 57 2.02 0.69 6.01
CA ARG A 57 1.16 0.69 4.82
C ARG A 57 1.56 -0.36 3.78
N LEU A 58 2.74 -0.97 3.91
CA LEU A 58 3.19 -1.98 2.96
C LEU A 58 2.42 -3.28 3.20
N THR A 59 1.53 -3.58 2.26
CA THR A 59 0.79 -4.84 2.20
C THR A 59 1.07 -5.50 0.85
N PRO A 60 2.20 -6.22 0.71
CA PRO A 60 2.50 -6.95 -0.51
C PRO A 60 1.35 -7.88 -0.87
N SER A 61 0.97 -7.90 -2.14
CA SER A 61 -0.09 -8.75 -2.65
C SER A 61 0.19 -9.16 -4.07
N GLU A 62 -0.34 -10.33 -4.44
CA GLU A 62 -0.29 -10.84 -5.80
C GLU A 62 -1.70 -10.88 -6.40
N LYS A 63 -1.79 -10.86 -7.73
CA LYS A 63 -3.08 -11.07 -8.40
C LYS A 63 -3.50 -12.54 -8.30
N CYS A 64 -4.72 -12.77 -7.83
CA CYS A 64 -5.34 -14.07 -7.83
C CYS A 64 -5.56 -14.55 -9.27
N GLN A 65 -5.28 -15.80 -9.58
CA GLN A 65 -5.44 -16.34 -10.93
C GLN A 65 -6.88 -16.84 -11.23
N ARG A 66 -7.77 -16.80 -10.24
CA ARG A 66 -9.12 -17.39 -10.33
C ARG A 66 -10.25 -16.49 -9.85
N CYS A 67 -10.00 -15.66 -8.84
CA CYS A 67 -11.02 -14.79 -8.26
C CYS A 67 -10.97 -13.39 -8.89
N THR A 68 -12.11 -12.93 -9.39
CA THR A 68 -12.28 -11.57 -9.90
C THR A 68 -13.16 -10.73 -8.99
N ALA A 69 -13.00 -9.41 -9.06
CA ALA A 69 -13.89 -8.44 -8.45
C ALA A 69 -15.10 -8.15 -9.37
N GLY A 70 -16.03 -7.31 -8.90
CA GLY A 70 -17.24 -6.98 -9.67
C GLY A 70 -16.98 -6.22 -10.97
N ASP A 71 -15.81 -5.61 -11.11
CA ASP A 71 -15.34 -4.93 -12.33
C ASP A 71 -14.59 -5.87 -13.30
N GLY A 72 -14.52 -7.17 -12.98
CA GLY A 72 -13.80 -8.18 -13.77
C GLY A 72 -12.28 -8.23 -13.52
N SER A 73 -11.72 -7.31 -12.74
CA SER A 73 -10.29 -7.34 -12.40
C SER A 73 -9.96 -8.50 -11.45
N TYR A 74 -8.79 -9.11 -11.58
CA TYR A 74 -8.34 -10.13 -10.64
C TYR A 74 -8.12 -9.55 -9.24
N LYS A 75 -8.67 -10.22 -8.23
CA LYS A 75 -8.56 -9.81 -6.83
C LYS A 75 -7.10 -9.89 -6.36
N ASP A 76 -6.72 -8.94 -5.51
CA ASP A 76 -5.48 -9.05 -4.76
C ASP A 76 -5.55 -10.20 -3.75
N THR A 77 -4.43 -10.90 -3.58
CA THR A 77 -4.24 -12.03 -2.69
C THR A 77 -3.12 -11.70 -1.71
N TYR A 78 -3.47 -11.67 -0.44
CA TYR A 78 -2.53 -11.48 0.66
C TYR A 78 -2.14 -12.83 1.22
N ARG A 79 -0.87 -13.01 1.58
CA ARG A 79 -0.35 -14.31 2.02
C ARG A 79 -0.92 -14.71 3.36
N THR A 80 -1.10 -13.73 4.27
CA THR A 80 -1.61 -13.98 5.62
C THR A 80 -2.89 -13.19 5.92
N ASN A 81 -3.65 -13.68 6.89
CA ASN A 81 -4.84 -12.99 7.40
C ASN A 81 -4.47 -11.59 7.93
N LYS A 82 -3.34 -11.49 8.64
CA LYS A 82 -2.84 -10.23 9.19
C LYS A 82 -2.58 -9.19 8.10
N GLU A 83 -1.90 -9.58 7.01
CA GLU A 83 -1.65 -8.69 5.86
C GLU A 83 -2.95 -8.20 5.21
N ALA A 84 -3.92 -9.11 5.03
CA ALA A 84 -5.24 -8.75 4.50
C ALA A 84 -6.00 -7.78 5.43
N ASN A 85 -5.91 -8.00 6.74
CA ASN A 85 -6.55 -7.16 7.74
C ASN A 85 -5.91 -5.77 7.78
N THR A 86 -4.58 -5.69 7.84
CA THR A 86 -3.84 -4.43 7.72
C THR A 86 -4.26 -3.67 6.46
N ARG A 87 -4.43 -4.34 5.32
CA ARG A 87 -4.91 -3.67 4.11
C ARG A 87 -6.34 -3.15 4.25
N ALA A 88 -7.24 -3.94 4.83
CA ALA A 88 -8.62 -3.53 5.06
C ALA A 88 -8.69 -2.28 5.96
N ASP A 89 -7.89 -2.26 7.04
CA ASP A 89 -7.78 -1.10 7.95
C ASP A 89 -7.25 0.14 7.25
N ILE A 90 -6.21 -0.01 6.40
CA ILE A 90 -5.69 1.11 5.60
C ILE A 90 -6.77 1.65 4.67
N ILE A 91 -7.50 0.79 3.96
CA ILE A 91 -8.57 1.21 3.04
C ILE A 91 -9.71 1.89 3.80
N PHE A 92 -10.08 1.37 4.97
CA PHE A 92 -11.10 1.99 5.82
C PHE A 92 -10.66 3.38 6.28
N ASN A 93 -9.45 3.52 6.80
CA ASN A 93 -8.92 4.81 7.24
C ASN A 93 -8.73 5.81 6.08
N GLU A 94 -8.41 5.32 4.88
CA GLU A 94 -8.18 6.19 3.71
C GLU A 94 -9.45 6.58 2.95
N GLN A 95 -10.46 5.71 2.91
CA GLN A 95 -11.61 5.86 2.01
C GLN A 95 -12.96 5.71 2.72
N GLY A 96 -12.96 5.38 4.02
CA GLY A 96 -14.18 5.05 4.77
C GLY A 96 -14.85 3.74 4.35
N ILE A 97 -14.19 2.93 3.51
CA ILE A 97 -14.77 1.70 2.97
C ILE A 97 -14.45 0.52 3.90
N ASN A 98 -15.48 -0.06 4.51
CA ASN A 98 -15.33 -1.27 5.32
C ASN A 98 -15.27 -2.52 4.43
N LEU A 99 -14.16 -3.23 4.49
CA LEU A 99 -13.93 -4.46 3.75
C LEU A 99 -13.76 -5.65 4.70
N ARG A 100 -14.49 -6.72 4.42
CA ARG A 100 -14.33 -8.01 5.09
C ARG A 100 -13.22 -8.82 4.41
N ILE A 101 -12.40 -9.48 5.22
CA ILE A 101 -11.42 -10.45 4.74
C ILE A 101 -11.99 -11.87 4.72
N TYR A 102 -11.59 -12.68 3.75
CA TYR A 102 -11.92 -14.10 3.68
C TYR A 102 -10.83 -14.91 2.99
N LYS A 103 -10.70 -16.18 3.36
CA LYS A 103 -9.72 -17.09 2.76
C LYS A 103 -10.16 -17.45 1.34
N CYS A 104 -9.22 -17.45 0.40
CA CYS A 104 -9.46 -17.89 -0.97
C CYS A 104 -9.82 -19.39 -0.99
N LYS A 105 -10.81 -19.77 -1.80
CA LYS A 105 -11.15 -21.18 -2.03
C LYS A 105 -10.19 -21.93 -2.96
N TYR A 106 -9.40 -21.20 -3.74
CA TYR A 106 -8.50 -21.75 -4.77
C TYR A 106 -7.02 -21.63 -4.44
N SER A 107 -6.66 -20.93 -3.35
CA SER A 107 -5.28 -20.71 -2.94
C SER A 107 -5.19 -20.58 -1.42
N ALA A 108 -3.97 -20.59 -0.87
CA ALA A 108 -3.75 -20.40 0.55
C ALA A 108 -3.92 -18.94 1.03
N GLY A 109 -4.14 -18.00 0.11
CA GLY A 109 -4.18 -16.57 0.42
C GLY A 109 -5.55 -16.04 0.84
N TRP A 110 -5.59 -14.72 1.08
CA TRP A 110 -6.72 -13.99 1.63
C TRP A 110 -7.14 -12.86 0.69
N HIS A 111 -8.45 -12.64 0.59
CA HIS A 111 -9.04 -11.60 -0.24
C HIS A 111 -9.85 -10.62 0.60
N LEU A 112 -10.07 -9.44 0.02
CA LEU A 112 -10.97 -8.43 0.55
C LEU A 112 -12.27 -8.41 -0.28
N THR A 113 -13.39 -8.16 0.40
CA THR A 113 -14.70 -7.97 -0.21
C THR A 113 -15.48 -6.90 0.55
N LYS A 114 -16.40 -6.20 -0.12
CA LYS A 114 -17.31 -5.28 0.56
C LYS A 114 -18.17 -6.06 1.55
N SER A 115 -18.35 -5.51 2.73
CA SER A 115 -19.37 -5.99 3.67
C SER A 115 -20.73 -5.63 3.08
N HIS A 116 -21.49 -6.63 2.65
CA HIS A 116 -22.90 -6.43 2.31
C HIS A 116 -23.68 -6.28 3.61
N TYR A 117 -24.39 -5.16 3.78
CA TYR A 117 -25.44 -5.00 4.78
C TYR A 117 -26.72 -5.68 4.27
#